data_AF-A0A0N0XWT4-F1
#
_entry.id   AF-A0A0N0XWT4-F1
#
_cell.length_a   1.000
_cell.length_b   1.000
_cell.length_c   1.000
_cell.angle_alpha   90.00
_cell.angle_beta   90.00
_cell.angle_gamma   90.00
#
_symmetry.space_group_name_H-M   'P 1'
#
loop_
_entity.id
_entity.type
_entity.pdbx_description
1 polymer ?
#
loop_
_entity_poly.entity_id
_entity_poly.type
_entity_poly.pdbx_seq_one_letter_code
_entity_poly.pdbx_strand_id
1 'polypeptide(L)'
;MTEQSPPVHLAHDIARNLGALAAYLPSAPPHEVAQILGTVLDPDQGVLGQLTTLVEHGSRATKTQAERGTFPPEMWLALGRAANDLGGLCVELDDHAPDFRRLGNPPQTATPTVAQPTASALVVTRRRR
;
A
#
# COMPACT_ATOMS: atom_id res chain seq x y z
N MET A 1 35.77 -7.03 -11.49
CA MET A 1 34.39 -6.74 -11.08
C MET A 1 33.75 -8.07 -10.75
N THR A 2 33.52 -8.37 -9.46
CA THR A 2 32.74 -9.55 -9.07
C THR A 2 31.28 -9.26 -9.36
N GLU A 3 30.68 -9.97 -10.31
CA GLU A 3 29.23 -9.91 -10.53
C GLU A 3 28.52 -10.31 -9.23
N GLN A 4 27.68 -9.42 -8.70
CA GLN A 4 26.90 -9.74 -7.52
C GLN A 4 25.81 -10.75 -7.90
N SER A 5 25.46 -11.63 -6.97
CA SER A 5 24.41 -12.63 -7.16
C SER A 5 23.06 -11.95 -7.49
N PRO A 6 22.21 -12.49 -8.40
CA PRO A 6 20.96 -11.84 -8.79
C PRO A 6 20.03 -11.42 -7.64
N PRO A 7 19.87 -12.21 -6.55
CA PRO A 7 19.13 -11.79 -5.35
C PRO A 7 19.73 -10.57 -4.63
N VAL A 8 21.05 -10.40 -4.66
CA VAL A 8 21.71 -9.22 -4.07
C VAL A 8 21.40 -7.99 -4.91
N HIS A 9 21.41 -8.09 -6.23
CA HIS A 9 20.96 -7.01 -7.11
C HIS A 9 19.49 -6.64 -6.87
N LEU A 10 18.61 -7.62 -6.69
CA LEU A 10 17.20 -7.36 -6.39
C LEU A 10 17.02 -6.53 -5.11
N ALA A 11 17.79 -6.81 -4.05
CA ALA A 11 17.73 -6.02 -2.81
C ALA A 11 18.12 -4.55 -3.04
N HIS A 12 19.15 -4.30 -3.87
CA HIS A 12 19.55 -2.93 -4.22
C HIS A 12 18.49 -2.23 -5.07
N ASP A 13 17.85 -2.94 -5.99
CA ASP A 13 16.81 -2.40 -6.84
C ASP A 13 15.57 -2.00 -6.03
N ILE A 14 15.16 -2.84 -5.07
CA ILE A 14 14.08 -2.52 -4.13
C ILE A 14 14.41 -1.25 -3.36
N ALA A 15 15.60 -1.17 -2.74
CA ALA A 15 16.00 0.00 -1.97
C ALA A 15 16.01 1.29 -2.82
N ARG A 16 16.52 1.21 -4.05
CA ARG A 16 16.52 2.32 -5.01
C ARG A 16 15.11 2.77 -5.39
N ASN A 17 14.22 1.82 -5.67
CA ASN A 17 12.83 2.13 -6.04
C ASN A 17 12.05 2.75 -4.88
N LEU A 18 12.26 2.27 -3.64
CA LEU A 18 11.69 2.89 -2.45
C LEU A 18 12.18 4.32 -2.25
N GLY A 19 13.48 4.56 -2.46
CA GLY A 19 14.06 5.91 -2.41
C GLY A 19 13.44 6.85 -3.47
N ALA A 20 13.25 6.36 -4.69
CA ALA A 20 12.60 7.12 -5.76
C ALA A 20 11.13 7.44 -5.44
N LEU A 21 10.38 6.47 -4.90
CA LEU A 21 9.00 6.67 -4.49
C LEU A 21 8.88 7.72 -3.36
N ALA A 22 9.78 7.64 -2.38
CA ALA A 22 9.82 8.61 -1.28
C ALA A 22 10.14 10.04 -1.78
N ALA A 23 11.01 10.18 -2.78
CA ALA A 23 11.33 11.46 -3.40
C ALA A 23 10.17 12.07 -4.19
N TYR A 24 9.21 11.26 -4.65
CA TYR A 24 8.04 11.72 -5.40
C TYR A 24 6.95 12.34 -4.51
N LEU A 25 6.78 11.82 -3.29
CA LEU A 25 5.71 12.21 -2.36
C LEU A 25 5.58 13.72 -2.12
N PRO A 26 6.66 14.51 -1.92
CA PRO A 26 6.54 15.95 -1.63
C PRO A 26 5.92 16.77 -2.77
N SER A 27 6.06 16.31 -4.01
CA SER A 27 5.55 16.99 -5.21
C SER A 27 4.25 16.39 -5.76
N ALA A 28 3.81 15.26 -5.23
CA ALA A 28 2.64 14.56 -5.74
C ALA A 28 1.34 15.29 -5.37
N PRO A 29 0.35 15.32 -6.27
CA PRO A 29 -0.98 15.82 -5.93
C PRO A 29 -1.65 14.93 -4.87
N PRO A 30 -2.59 15.46 -4.06
CA PRO A 30 -3.14 14.73 -2.90
C PRO A 30 -3.73 13.35 -3.22
N HIS A 31 -4.37 13.19 -4.38
CA HIS A 31 -4.93 11.90 -4.79
C HIS A 31 -3.85 10.85 -5.05
N GLU A 32 -2.72 11.23 -5.67
CA GLU A 32 -1.59 10.34 -5.89
C GLU A 32 -0.88 10.01 -4.58
N VAL A 33 -0.72 10.98 -3.66
CA VAL A 33 -0.22 10.71 -2.31
C VAL A 33 -1.07 9.64 -1.62
N ALA A 34 -2.40 9.78 -1.70
CA ALA A 34 -3.32 8.82 -1.10
C ALA A 34 -3.25 7.43 -1.75
N GLN A 35 -3.15 7.35 -3.09
CA GLN A 35 -2.95 6.07 -3.79
C GLN A 35 -1.62 5.41 -3.40
N ILE A 36 -0.52 6.17 -3.43
CA ILE A 36 0.82 5.70 -3.08
C ILE A 36 0.83 5.18 -1.64
N LEU A 37 0.38 5.98 -0.68
CA LEU A 37 0.35 5.58 0.72
C LEU A 37 -0.62 4.41 0.94
N GLY A 38 -1.74 4.36 0.24
CA GLY A 38 -2.66 3.21 0.28
C GLY A 38 -2.01 1.90 -0.16
N THR A 39 -1.12 1.92 -1.16
CA THR A 39 -0.36 0.73 -1.59
C THR A 39 0.84 0.46 -0.67
N VAL A 40 1.54 1.49 -0.21
CA VAL A 40 2.73 1.32 0.65
C VAL A 40 2.34 0.74 2.01
N LEU A 41 1.26 1.23 2.61
CA LEU A 41 0.82 0.89 3.95
C LEU A 41 -0.09 -0.34 4.01
N ASP A 42 -0.47 -0.91 2.85
CA ASP A 42 -1.25 -2.14 2.79
C ASP A 42 -0.49 -3.28 3.51
N PRO A 43 -1.05 -3.83 4.61
CA PRO A 43 -0.37 -4.81 5.45
C PRO A 43 -0.31 -6.21 4.82
N ASP A 44 -1.16 -6.49 3.83
CA ASP A 44 -1.25 -7.81 3.20
C ASP A 44 -0.40 -7.87 1.93
N GLN A 45 -0.60 -6.92 1.02
CA GLN A 45 -0.01 -6.93 -0.32
C GLN A 45 0.89 -5.73 -0.58
N GLY A 46 0.93 -4.78 0.35
CA GLY A 46 1.72 -3.56 0.22
C GLY A 46 3.19 -3.73 0.57
N VAL A 47 3.92 -2.63 0.39
CA VAL A 47 5.36 -2.57 0.68
C VAL A 47 5.64 -2.91 2.14
N LEU A 48 4.83 -2.40 3.07
CA LEU A 48 5.01 -2.65 4.50
C LEU A 48 4.80 -4.13 4.83
N GLY A 49 3.71 -4.75 4.35
CA GLY A 49 3.45 -6.19 4.55
C GLY A 49 4.54 -7.09 3.99
N GLN A 50 5.02 -6.79 2.77
CA GLN A 50 6.10 -7.53 2.14
C GLN A 50 7.44 -7.34 2.86
N LEU A 51 7.72 -6.14 3.38
CA LEU A 51 8.91 -5.88 4.18
C LEU A 51 8.86 -6.66 5.50
N THR A 52 7.73 -6.68 6.19
CA THR A 52 7.53 -7.48 7.41
C THR A 52 7.81 -8.96 7.14
N THR A 53 7.24 -9.50 6.07
CA THR A 53 7.48 -10.89 5.62
C THR A 53 8.96 -11.15 5.31
N LEU A 54 9.63 -10.22 4.62
CA LEU A 54 11.05 -10.33 4.30
C LEU A 54 11.91 -10.35 5.57
N VAL A 55 11.61 -9.49 6.55
CA VAL A 55 12.34 -9.42 7.82
C VAL A 55 12.10 -10.67 8.67
N GLU A 56 10.88 -11.23 8.67
CA GLU A 56 10.61 -12.54 9.28
C GLU A 56 11.44 -13.67 8.67
N HIS A 57 11.47 -13.77 7.33
CA HIS A 57 12.28 -14.77 6.64
C HIS A 57 13.77 -14.54 6.89
N GLY A 58 14.22 -13.29 6.91
CA GLY A 58 15.57 -12.91 7.30
C GLY A 58 15.90 -13.39 8.70
N SER A 59 15.00 -13.22 9.68
CA SER A 59 15.19 -13.70 11.06
C SER A 59 15.38 -15.21 11.11
N ARG A 60 14.56 -15.97 10.38
CA ARG A 60 14.68 -17.44 10.26
C ARG A 60 15.98 -17.86 9.57
N ALA A 61 16.41 -17.14 8.54
CA ALA A 61 17.68 -17.39 7.86
C ALA A 61 18.88 -17.09 8.78
N THR A 62 18.87 -15.97 9.50
CA THR A 62 19.89 -15.58 10.47
C THR A 62 19.97 -16.56 11.63
N LYS A 63 18.83 -17.06 12.14
CA LYS A 63 18.79 -18.17 13.11
C LYS A 63 19.59 -19.36 12.63
N THR A 64 19.31 -19.81 11.40
CA THR A 64 20.00 -20.96 10.79
C THR A 64 21.52 -20.73 10.70
N GLN A 65 21.95 -19.51 10.37
CA GLN A 65 23.38 -19.17 10.32
C GLN A 65 24.01 -19.07 11.71
N ALA A 66 23.26 -18.61 12.71
CA ALA A 66 23.73 -18.54 14.09
C ALA A 66 23.87 -19.93 14.72
N GLU A 67 22.92 -20.84 14.47
CA GLU A 67 23.02 -22.25 14.89
C GLU A 67 24.22 -22.96 14.27
N ARG A 68 24.67 -22.52 13.08
CA ARG A 68 25.88 -23.00 12.41
C ARG A 68 27.17 -22.31 12.89
N GLY A 69 27.07 -21.32 13.78
CA GLY A 69 28.20 -20.54 14.27
C GLY A 69 28.76 -19.51 13.29
N THR A 70 28.10 -19.28 12.15
CA THR A 70 28.55 -18.32 11.13
C THR A 70 28.21 -16.89 11.52
N PHE A 71 27.07 -16.69 12.18
CA PHE A 71 26.54 -15.38 12.61
C PHE A 71 26.41 -15.29 14.13
N PRO A 72 26.66 -14.12 14.75
CA PRO A 72 26.31 -13.89 16.14
C PRO A 72 24.81 -14.12 16.44
N PRO A 73 24.45 -14.80 17.55
CA PRO A 73 23.05 -14.99 17.95
C PRO A 73 22.27 -13.69 18.11
N GLU A 74 22.93 -12.60 18.49
CA GLU A 74 22.35 -11.28 18.68
C GLU A 74 21.71 -10.75 17.39
N MET A 75 22.25 -11.11 16.22
CA MET A 75 21.67 -10.68 14.94
C MET A 75 20.32 -11.35 14.68
N TRP A 76 20.15 -12.62 15.07
CA TRP A 76 18.85 -13.29 14.98
C TRP A 76 17.86 -12.63 15.94
N LEU A 77 18.26 -12.39 17.19
CA LEU A 77 17.39 -11.76 18.19
C LEU A 77 16.95 -10.35 17.76
N ALA A 78 17.88 -9.54 17.27
CA ALA A 78 17.58 -8.19 16.77
C ALA A 78 16.59 -8.24 15.59
N LEU A 79 16.81 -9.15 14.64
CA LEU A 79 15.95 -9.26 13.46
C LEU A 79 14.57 -9.84 13.79
N GLY A 80 14.49 -10.77 14.74
CA GLY A 80 13.22 -11.24 15.30
C GLY A 80 12.45 -10.15 16.04
N ARG A 81 13.13 -9.27 16.78
CA ARG A 81 12.49 -8.12 17.41
C ARG A 81 11.96 -7.13 16.37
N ALA A 82 12.77 -6.81 15.36
CA ALA A 82 12.35 -5.94 14.27
C ALA A 82 11.13 -6.48 13.51
N ALA A 83 11.05 -7.80 13.27
CA ALA A 83 9.88 -8.43 12.67
C ALA A 83 8.61 -8.20 13.49
N ASN A 84 8.69 -8.37 14.83
CA ASN A 84 7.56 -8.14 15.72
C ASN A 84 7.12 -6.67 15.75
N ASP A 85 8.09 -5.74 15.79
CA ASP A 85 7.80 -4.30 15.80
C ASP A 85 7.15 -3.88 14.47
N LEU A 86 7.62 -4.39 13.33
CA LEU A 86 7.00 -4.16 12.03
C LEU A 86 5.59 -4.77 11.93
N GLY A 87 5.38 -5.97 12.48
CA GLY A 87 4.05 -6.58 12.56
C GLY A 87 3.07 -5.74 13.39
N GLY A 88 3.54 -5.16 14.50
CA GLY A 88 2.75 -4.20 15.29
C GLY A 88 2.37 -2.96 14.48
N LEU A 89 3.33 -2.37 13.76
CA LEU A 89 3.07 -1.23 12.87
C LEU A 89 2.10 -1.56 11.74
N CYS A 90 2.16 -2.76 11.15
CA CYS A 90 1.18 -3.20 10.16
C CYS A 90 -0.25 -3.15 10.73
N VAL A 91 -0.45 -3.65 11.95
CA VAL A 91 -1.77 -3.65 12.61
C VAL A 91 -2.25 -2.22 12.86
N GLU A 92 -1.39 -1.35 13.38
CA GLU A 92 -1.74 0.07 13.62
C GLU A 92 -2.10 0.81 12.33
N LEU A 93 -1.41 0.50 11.23
CA LEU A 93 -1.61 1.19 9.96
C LEU A 93 -2.75 0.59 9.12
N ASP A 94 -3.13 -0.67 9.35
CA ASP A 94 -4.30 -1.28 8.70
C ASP A 94 -5.59 -0.52 9.01
N ASP A 95 -5.71 0.03 10.22
CA ASP A 95 -6.84 0.87 10.62
C ASP A 95 -6.98 2.13 9.73
N HIS A 96 -5.87 2.61 9.15
CA HIS A 96 -5.81 3.83 8.33
C HIS A 96 -5.66 3.57 6.83
N ALA A 97 -5.24 2.37 6.41
CA ALA A 97 -5.10 2.01 5.00
C ALA A 97 -6.42 2.18 4.19
N PRO A 98 -7.62 1.85 4.72
CA PRO A 98 -8.89 2.11 4.04
C PRO A 98 -9.13 3.59 3.72
N ASP A 99 -8.69 4.51 4.58
CA ASP A 99 -8.89 5.94 4.37
C ASP A 99 -8.04 6.46 3.23
N PHE A 100 -6.77 6.04 3.15
CA PHE A 100 -5.90 6.34 2.00
C PHE A 100 -6.46 5.75 0.70
N ARG A 101 -6.95 4.51 0.72
CA ARG A 101 -7.59 3.88 -0.47
C ARG A 101 -8.82 4.64 -0.93
N ARG A 102 -9.68 5.11 -0.02
CA ARG A 102 -10.87 5.93 -0.33
C ARG A 102 -10.50 7.28 -0.93
N LEU A 103 -9.49 7.95 -0.37
CA LEU A 103 -9.02 9.25 -0.85
C LEU A 103 -8.32 9.14 -2.22
N GLY A 104 -7.60 8.04 -2.46
CA GLY A 104 -6.92 7.78 -3.72
C GLY A 104 -7.87 7.37 -4.85
N ASN A 105 -8.96 6.69 -4.52
CA ASN A 105 -10.02 6.29 -5.46
C ASN A 105 -11.35 6.91 -5.05
N PRO A 106 -11.52 8.25 -5.16
CA PRO A 106 -12.80 8.86 -4.85
C PRO A 106 -13.87 8.18 -5.71
N PRO A 107 -15.03 7.80 -5.13
CA PRO A 107 -16.11 7.24 -5.92
C PRO A 107 -16.41 8.22 -7.04
N GLN A 108 -16.40 7.75 -8.30
CA GLN A 108 -17.01 8.52 -9.38
C GLN A 108 -18.46 8.74 -8.95
N THR A 109 -18.76 9.93 -8.44
CA THR A 109 -20.14 10.41 -8.36
C THR A 109 -20.68 10.22 -9.76
N ALA A 110 -21.55 9.23 -9.92
CA ALA A 110 -22.33 9.07 -11.13
C ALA A 110 -22.88 10.45 -11.45
N THR A 111 -22.46 11.04 -12.57
CA THR A 111 -23.09 12.23 -13.10
C THR A 111 -24.58 11.92 -13.07
N PRO A 112 -25.44 12.69 -12.36
CA PRO A 112 -26.86 12.43 -12.44
C PRO A 112 -27.19 12.58 -13.92
N THR A 113 -27.54 11.46 -14.56
CA THR A 113 -28.19 11.49 -15.86
C THR A 113 -29.37 12.42 -15.65
N VAL A 114 -29.29 13.62 -16.22
CA VAL A 114 -30.40 14.55 -16.27
C VAL A 114 -31.50 13.78 -16.99
N ALA A 115 -32.44 13.22 -16.23
CA ALA A 115 -33.60 12.59 -16.80
C ALA A 115 -34.27 13.66 -17.67
N GLN A 116 -34.35 13.40 -18.98
CA GLN A 116 -35.09 14.25 -19.89
C GLN A 116 -36.49 14.47 -19.28
N PRO A 117 -36.94 15.73 -19.10
CA PRO A 117 -38.26 15.97 -18.57
C PRO A 117 -39.27 15.37 -19.56
N THR A 118 -39.97 14.33 -19.14
CA THR A 118 -41.09 13.77 -19.88
C THR A 118 -42.17 14.82 -19.98
N ALA A 119 -42.45 15.26 -21.21
CA ALA A 119 -43.49 16.23 -21.49
C ALA A 119 -44.83 15.72 -20.95
N SER A 120 -45.34 16.36 -19.90
CA SER A 120 -46.67 16.08 -19.38
C SER A 120 -47.70 16.55 -20.40
N ALA A 121 -48.55 15.62 -20.85
CA ALA A 121 -49.64 15.91 -21.77
C ALA A 121 -50.64 16.89 -21.12
N LEU A 122 -50.80 18.07 -21.71
CA LEU A 122 -51.84 19.03 -21.38
C LEU A 122 -53.21 18.45 -21.75
N VAL A 123 -54.01 18.08 -20.75
CA VAL A 123 -55.43 17.74 -20.93
C VAL A 123 -56.23 19.03 -21.05
N VAL A 124 -56.70 19.33 -22.26
CA VAL A 124 -57.66 20.41 -22.51
C VAL A 124 -59.06 19.92 -22.13
N THR A 125 -59.61 20.42 -21.02
CA THR A 125 -61.03 20.23 -20.70
C THR A 125 -61.85 21.34 -21.36
N ARG A 126 -62.61 20.97 -22.41
CA ARG A 126 -63.56 21.86 -23.09
C ARG A 126 -64.82 22.02 -22.22
N ARG A 127 -64.96 23.16 -21.56
CA ARG A 127 -66.19 23.54 -20.84
C ARG A 127 -67.19 24.10 -21.86
N ARG A 128 -68.27 23.35 -22.15
CA ARG A 128 -69.46 23.91 -22.83
C ARG A 128 -70.46 24.36 -21.77
N ARG A 129 -70.99 25.57 -21.99
CA ARG A 129 -72.09 26.16 -21.23
C ARG A 129 -73.35 25.31 -21.35
#